data_AF-A0A9E1XZU6-F1
#
_entry.id   AF-A0A9E1XZU6-F1
#
_cell.length_a   1.000
_cell.length_b   1.000
_cell.length_c   1.000
_cell.angle_alpha   90.00
_cell.angle_beta   90.00
_cell.angle_gamma   90.00
#
_symmetry.space_group_name_H-M   'P 1'
#
loop_
_entity.id
_entity.type
_entity.pdbx_description
1 polymer ?
#
loop_
_entity_poly.entity_id
_entity_poly.type
_entity_poly.pdbx_seq_one_letter_code
_entity_poly.pdbx_strand_id
1 'polypeptide(L)'
;MKAKPPLNVLLVITDQQRATDTGFMGNPILKTPHLDALAARAMVFDNAWVANPVCMPNRSSLMTGRMPSAHGVIFNDRSLEPGVNTFVRGFRKAGYQTALMGKSHLQHGVSKNAMVPFRGGPSSQSPYPAGWDAIEDYERYTAGPVLDPEDYYGFGQIELSLDHGASVAGHHLQWALAQGGDLSKLVIDQDRDAQGSKRSKHWRQIYQPPYDER
;
A
#
# COMPACT_ATOMS: atom_id res chain seq x y z
N MET A 1 20.42 -34.43 9.49
CA MET A 1 20.74 -32.99 9.52
C MET A 1 19.42 -32.22 9.61
N LYS A 2 19.28 -31.24 10.51
CA LYS A 2 18.08 -30.37 10.53
C LYS A 2 18.09 -29.53 9.26
N ALA A 3 16.95 -29.46 8.56
CA ALA A 3 16.81 -28.60 7.39
C ALA A 3 17.09 -27.14 7.79
N LYS A 4 17.86 -26.42 6.96
CA LYS A 4 18.11 -25.00 7.17
C LYS A 4 16.76 -24.27 7.14
N PRO A 5 16.48 -23.34 8.07
CA PRO A 5 15.23 -22.58 8.03
C PRO A 5 15.11 -21.83 6.70
N PRO A 6 13.87 -21.65 6.19
CA PRO A 6 13.63 -20.89 4.96
C PRO A 6 14.14 -19.45 5.11
N LEU A 7 14.58 -18.87 3.99
CA LEU A 7 15.07 -17.48 3.95
C LEU A 7 13.90 -16.51 4.01
N ASN A 8 14.01 -15.44 4.80
CA ASN A 8 13.02 -14.37 4.78
C ASN A 8 13.11 -13.57 3.47
N VAL A 9 11.96 -13.12 2.98
CA VAL A 9 11.84 -12.28 1.78
C VAL A 9 11.20 -10.96 2.17
N LEU A 10 11.87 -9.85 1.85
CA LEU A 10 11.37 -8.49 2.05
C LEU A 10 11.21 -7.79 0.70
N LEU A 11 9.98 -7.42 0.36
CA LEU A 11 9.67 -6.63 -0.84
C LEU A 11 9.39 -5.18 -0.42
N VAL A 12 10.28 -4.27 -0.80
CA VAL A 12 10.13 -2.83 -0.54
C VAL A 12 9.66 -2.14 -1.82
N ILE A 13 8.60 -1.35 -1.73
CA ILE A 13 8.02 -0.61 -2.86
C ILE A 13 7.83 0.84 -2.44
N THR A 14 8.31 1.75 -3.29
CA THR A 14 8.02 3.19 -3.23
C THR A 14 6.98 3.54 -4.28
N ASP A 15 6.02 4.41 -3.95
CA ASP A 15 5.04 4.89 -4.92
C ASP A 15 5.59 6.09 -5.70
N GLN A 16 5.35 6.11 -7.02
CA GLN A 16 5.72 7.21 -7.93
C GLN A 16 7.19 7.64 -7.92
N GLN A 17 8.13 6.78 -7.48
CA GLN A 17 9.56 7.08 -7.55
C GLN A 17 10.05 6.99 -8.99
N ARG A 18 10.70 8.05 -9.49
CA ARG A 18 11.38 8.01 -10.78
C ARG A 18 12.63 7.14 -10.67
N ALA A 19 12.91 6.34 -11.70
CA ALA A 19 14.11 5.50 -11.75
C ALA A 19 15.41 6.29 -11.54
N THR A 20 15.47 7.55 -11.99
CA THR A 20 16.65 8.43 -11.86
C THR A 20 16.71 9.18 -10.53
N ASP A 21 15.79 8.98 -9.59
CA ASP A 21 15.75 9.71 -8.31
C ASP A 21 16.55 8.99 -7.21
N THR A 22 17.71 8.44 -7.56
CA THR A 22 18.64 7.77 -6.61
C THR A 22 20.09 7.99 -7.01
N GLY A 23 20.99 7.99 -6.02
CA GLY A 23 22.43 8.14 -6.21
C GLY A 23 23.03 7.00 -7.02
N PHE A 24 22.64 5.75 -6.76
CA PHE A 24 23.11 4.59 -7.53
C PHE A 24 22.66 4.58 -9.00
N MET A 25 21.64 5.37 -9.37
CA MET A 25 21.23 5.62 -10.75
C MET A 25 21.85 6.89 -11.34
N GLY A 26 22.84 7.49 -10.67
CA GLY A 26 23.64 8.60 -11.17
C GLY A 26 23.13 10.00 -10.84
N ASN A 27 22.15 10.14 -9.94
CA ASN A 27 21.65 11.47 -9.54
C ASN A 27 22.67 12.24 -8.69
N PRO A 28 23.17 13.42 -9.12
CA PRO A 28 24.20 14.15 -8.38
C PRO A 28 23.66 15.03 -7.25
N ILE A 29 22.33 15.20 -7.17
CA ILE A 29 21.66 16.11 -6.22
C ILE A 29 21.07 15.33 -5.05
N LEU A 30 20.35 14.25 -5.34
CA LEU A 30 19.68 13.45 -4.32
C LEU A 30 20.68 12.54 -3.61
N LYS A 31 20.70 12.64 -2.28
CA LYS A 31 21.55 11.78 -1.43
C LYS A 31 20.72 10.61 -0.91
N THR A 32 20.98 9.41 -1.41
CA THR A 32 20.28 8.18 -1.01
C THR A 32 21.24 7.12 -0.43
N PRO A 33 22.08 7.46 0.57
CA PRO A 33 23.21 6.63 0.97
C PRO A 33 22.84 5.20 1.39
N HIS A 34 21.65 4.99 1.96
CA HIS A 34 21.17 3.66 2.34
C HIS A 34 20.75 2.81 1.15
N LEU A 35 20.11 3.42 0.13
CA LEU A 35 19.78 2.72 -1.11
C LEU A 35 21.05 2.45 -1.94
N ASP A 36 21.98 3.40 -1.95
CA ASP A 36 23.27 3.26 -2.65
C ASP A 36 24.11 2.13 -2.05
N ALA A 37 24.16 2.03 -0.72
CA ALA A 37 24.82 0.93 -0.01
C ALA A 37 24.13 -0.43 -0.24
N LEU A 38 22.80 -0.46 -0.42
CA LEU A 38 22.09 -1.67 -0.80
C LEU A 38 22.43 -2.08 -2.25
N ALA A 39 22.39 -1.13 -3.18
CA ALA A 39 22.72 -1.36 -4.59
C ALA A 39 24.14 -1.89 -4.78
N ALA A 40 25.12 -1.39 -4.02
CA ALA A 40 26.52 -1.84 -4.07
C ALA A 40 26.73 -3.32 -3.71
N ARG A 41 25.76 -3.98 -3.06
CA ARG A 41 25.81 -5.39 -2.66
C ARG A 41 24.65 -6.22 -3.22
N ALA A 42 23.91 -5.69 -4.20
CA ALA A 42 22.76 -6.33 -4.80
C ALA A 42 22.90 -6.38 -6.33
N MET A 43 22.02 -7.13 -6.98
CA MET A 43 21.83 -7.03 -8.42
C MET A 43 20.95 -5.81 -8.71
N VAL A 44 21.41 -4.91 -9.59
CA VAL A 44 20.65 -3.76 -10.06
C VAL A 44 20.19 -4.02 -11.49
N PHE A 45 18.89 -3.86 -11.73
CA PHE A 45 18.31 -3.93 -13.07
C PHE A 45 18.15 -2.50 -13.60
N ASP A 46 18.97 -2.13 -14.57
CA ASP A 46 18.96 -0.81 -15.22
C ASP A 46 17.78 -0.63 -16.20
N ASN A 47 17.19 -1.74 -16.64
CA ASN A 47 16.08 -1.80 -17.60
C ASN A 47 14.87 -2.56 -17.04
N ALA A 48 14.37 -2.14 -15.86
CA ALA A 48 13.15 -2.67 -15.25
C ALA A 48 11.92 -1.79 -15.56
N TRP A 49 10.91 -2.35 -16.22
CA TRP A 49 9.71 -1.64 -16.64
C TRP A 49 8.46 -2.11 -15.90
N VAL A 50 7.58 -1.16 -15.57
CA VAL A 50 6.26 -1.43 -15.01
C VAL A 50 5.32 -1.99 -16.09
N ALA A 51 4.35 -2.83 -15.67
CA ALA A 51 3.34 -3.35 -16.59
C ALA A 51 2.29 -2.30 -16.98
N ASN A 52 2.11 -1.28 -16.12
CA ASN A 52 1.22 -0.16 -16.32
C ASN A 52 1.78 1.07 -15.56
N PRO A 53 1.71 2.30 -16.09
CA PRO A 53 2.18 3.50 -15.38
C PRO A 53 1.22 3.98 -14.28
N VAL A 54 0.12 3.28 -14.01
CA VAL A 54 -0.89 3.62 -13.01
C VAL A 54 -0.82 2.65 -11.80
N CYS A 55 -1.12 3.16 -10.61
CA CYS A 55 -0.90 2.47 -9.33
C CYS A 55 -1.53 1.08 -9.22
N MET A 56 -2.88 1.00 -9.17
CA MET A 56 -3.61 -0.26 -8.97
C MET A 56 -3.31 -1.32 -10.05
N PRO A 57 -3.33 -1.00 -11.36
CA PRO A 57 -3.04 -2.00 -12.38
C PRO A 57 -1.61 -2.54 -12.26
N ASN A 58 -0.61 -1.69 -12.01
CA ASN A 58 0.77 -2.14 -11.84
C ASN A 58 0.96 -3.01 -10.59
N ARG A 59 0.35 -2.63 -9.47
CA ARG A 59 0.39 -3.41 -8.21
C ARG A 59 -0.31 -4.75 -8.37
N SER A 60 -1.42 -4.78 -9.10
CA SER A 60 -2.10 -6.02 -9.49
C SER A 60 -1.21 -6.91 -10.36
N SER A 61 -0.50 -6.33 -11.33
CA SER A 61 0.46 -7.07 -12.15
C SER A 61 1.63 -7.61 -11.33
N LEU A 62 2.14 -6.83 -10.36
CA LEU A 62 3.19 -7.26 -9.45
C LEU A 62 2.74 -8.45 -8.57
N MET A 63 1.53 -8.38 -8.02
CA MET A 63 1.00 -9.44 -7.16
C MET A 63 0.72 -10.73 -7.94
N THR A 64 0.19 -10.62 -9.17
CA THR A 64 -0.27 -11.77 -9.96
C THR A 64 0.77 -12.32 -10.94
N GLY A 65 1.82 -11.54 -11.26
CA GLY A 65 2.75 -11.85 -12.34
C GLY A 65 2.11 -11.81 -13.74
N ARG A 66 0.98 -11.12 -13.90
CA ARG A 66 0.18 -11.08 -15.15
C ARG A 66 0.03 -9.65 -15.64
N MET A 67 -0.11 -9.48 -16.96
CA MET A 67 -0.40 -8.18 -17.57
C MET A 67 -1.83 -7.68 -17.23
N PRO A 68 -2.08 -6.36 -17.27
CA PRO A 68 -3.42 -5.77 -17.05
C PRO A 68 -4.54 -6.40 -17.87
N SER A 69 -4.26 -6.76 -19.12
CA SER A 69 -5.22 -7.45 -20.01
C SER A 69 -5.66 -8.82 -19.50
N ALA A 70 -4.86 -9.46 -18.64
CA ALA A 70 -5.09 -10.81 -18.16
C ALA A 70 -5.70 -10.88 -16.75
N HIS A 71 -5.61 -9.81 -15.95
CA HIS A 71 -6.25 -9.70 -14.63
C HIS A 71 -7.38 -8.64 -14.59
N GLY A 72 -7.55 -7.83 -15.64
CA GLY A 72 -8.71 -6.96 -15.84
C GLY A 72 -8.71 -5.64 -15.07
N VAL A 73 -7.68 -5.37 -14.25
CA VAL A 73 -7.47 -4.08 -13.57
C VAL A 73 -6.62 -3.21 -14.50
N ILE A 74 -7.24 -2.19 -15.08
CA ILE A 74 -6.62 -1.31 -16.08
C ILE A 74 -6.57 0.17 -15.66
N PHE A 75 -7.41 0.56 -14.69
CA PHE A 75 -7.45 1.89 -14.05
C PHE A 75 -7.64 1.74 -12.53
N ASN A 76 -7.59 2.85 -11.79
CA ASN A 76 -7.76 2.88 -10.33
C ASN A 76 -9.24 2.85 -9.87
N ASP A 77 -10.11 2.24 -10.66
CA ASP A 77 -11.57 2.23 -10.50
C ASP A 77 -12.13 0.81 -10.30
N ARG A 78 -11.25 -0.19 -10.26
CA ARG A 78 -11.63 -1.60 -10.19
C ARG A 78 -10.69 -2.37 -9.29
N SER A 79 -11.26 -3.00 -8.26
CA SER A 79 -10.55 -3.93 -7.39
C SER A 79 -10.02 -5.13 -8.16
N LEU A 80 -8.87 -5.65 -7.73
CA LEU A 80 -8.38 -6.95 -8.14
C LEU A 80 -9.39 -8.01 -7.68
N GLU A 81 -9.64 -9.02 -8.51
CA GLU A 81 -10.58 -10.08 -8.18
C GLU A 81 -10.09 -10.85 -6.92
N PRO A 82 -10.92 -11.00 -5.86
CA PRO A 82 -10.53 -11.64 -4.61
C PRO A 82 -9.86 -13.03 -4.76
N GLY A 83 -10.34 -13.81 -5.74
CA GLY A 83 -9.92 -15.18 -6.01
C GLY A 83 -8.63 -15.35 -6.81
N VAL A 84 -7.97 -14.26 -7.25
CA VAL A 84 -6.79 -14.41 -8.11
C VAL A 84 -5.60 -15.04 -7.38
N ASN A 85 -4.85 -15.86 -8.10
CA ASN A 85 -3.58 -16.34 -7.58
C ASN A 85 -2.55 -15.20 -7.55
N THR A 86 -2.02 -14.93 -6.38
CA THR A 86 -0.89 -14.01 -6.17
C THR A 86 0.36 -14.80 -5.82
N PHE A 87 1.54 -14.21 -6.05
CA PHE A 87 2.80 -14.83 -5.58
C PHE A 87 2.77 -15.01 -4.05
N VAL A 88 2.12 -14.10 -3.33
CA VAL A 88 1.96 -14.12 -1.87
C VAL A 88 1.20 -15.36 -1.40
N ARG A 89 0.11 -15.74 -2.09
CA ARG A 89 -0.60 -17.01 -1.83
C ARG A 89 0.32 -18.21 -2.05
N GLY A 90 1.23 -18.13 -3.03
CA GLY A 90 2.29 -19.11 -3.23
C GLY A 90 3.22 -19.24 -2.03
N PHE A 91 3.70 -18.10 -1.47
CA PHE A 91 4.51 -18.07 -0.24
C PHE A 91 3.74 -18.65 0.95
N ARG A 92 2.49 -18.25 1.16
CA ARG A 92 1.64 -18.78 2.25
C ARG A 92 1.47 -20.29 2.14
N LYS A 93 1.18 -20.81 0.95
CA LYS A 93 1.09 -22.27 0.68
C LYS A 93 2.39 -23.01 0.97
N ALA A 94 3.54 -22.35 0.78
CA ALA A 94 4.86 -22.87 1.11
C ALA A 94 5.22 -22.76 2.61
N GLY A 95 4.29 -22.30 3.47
CA GLY A 95 4.47 -22.22 4.91
C GLY A 95 5.09 -20.92 5.42
N TYR A 96 5.19 -19.88 4.58
CA TYR A 96 5.65 -18.56 5.01
C TYR A 96 4.58 -17.80 5.76
N GLN A 97 5.00 -17.04 6.78
CA GLN A 97 4.22 -15.93 7.31
C GLN A 97 4.28 -14.77 6.32
N THR A 98 3.14 -14.20 5.98
CA THR A 98 3.00 -13.15 4.96
C THR A 98 2.35 -11.92 5.59
N ALA A 99 3.02 -10.78 5.49
CA ALA A 99 2.53 -9.50 6.00
C ALA A 99 2.67 -8.40 4.95
N LEU A 100 1.70 -7.48 4.93
CA LEU A 100 1.76 -6.24 4.16
C LEU A 100 1.71 -5.06 5.12
N MET A 101 2.67 -4.15 5.03
CA MET A 101 2.71 -2.93 5.82
C MET A 101 2.85 -1.74 4.85
N GLY A 102 1.94 -0.78 4.93
CA GLY A 102 1.87 0.39 4.06
C GLY A 102 0.76 0.33 3.01
N LYS A 103 1.01 0.86 1.82
CA LYS A 103 -0.01 1.03 0.77
C LYS A 103 -0.17 -0.25 -0.07
N SER A 104 -1.38 -0.80 -0.09
CA SER A 104 -1.73 -1.95 -0.94
C SER A 104 -2.20 -1.53 -2.32
N HIS A 105 -3.33 -0.80 -2.41
CA HIS A 105 -3.97 -0.34 -3.64
C HIS A 105 -4.33 -1.51 -4.59
N LEU A 106 -4.90 -2.57 -4.03
CA LEU A 106 -5.49 -3.73 -4.73
C LEU A 106 -7.02 -3.66 -4.74
N GLN A 107 -7.64 -2.91 -3.83
CA GLN A 107 -9.06 -2.62 -3.83
C GLN A 107 -9.32 -1.16 -4.18
N HIS A 108 -10.40 -0.92 -4.92
CA HIS A 108 -10.90 0.43 -5.14
C HIS A 108 -11.68 0.86 -3.90
N GLY A 109 -11.08 1.74 -3.10
CA GLY A 109 -11.76 2.33 -1.95
C GLY A 109 -12.92 3.20 -2.41
N VAL A 110 -14.15 2.80 -2.15
CA VAL A 110 -15.35 3.56 -2.51
C VAL A 110 -15.75 4.47 -1.36
N SER A 111 -15.84 5.77 -1.64
CA SER A 111 -16.48 6.71 -0.70
C SER A 111 -17.97 6.38 -0.57
N LYS A 112 -18.56 6.52 0.63
CA LYS A 112 -20.03 6.51 0.80
C LYS A 112 -20.74 7.59 -0.02
N ASN A 113 -20.02 8.63 -0.44
CA ASN A 113 -20.51 9.72 -1.28
C ASN A 113 -20.40 9.41 -2.78
N ALA A 114 -20.01 8.19 -3.17
CA ALA A 114 -19.96 7.78 -4.56
C ALA A 114 -21.36 7.96 -5.20
N MET A 115 -21.42 8.83 -6.21
CA MET A 115 -22.66 9.31 -6.86
C MET A 115 -23.41 8.22 -7.64
N VAL A 116 -22.85 7.02 -7.77
CA VAL A 116 -23.46 5.90 -8.47
C VAL A 116 -23.68 4.75 -7.49
N PRO A 117 -24.79 4.76 -6.71
CA PRO A 117 -25.15 3.58 -5.95
C PRO A 117 -25.38 2.44 -6.94
N PHE A 118 -24.60 1.37 -6.82
CA PHE A 118 -24.83 0.15 -7.60
C PHE A 118 -26.24 -0.36 -7.28
N ARG A 119 -27.15 -0.24 -8.25
CA ARG A 119 -28.52 -0.77 -8.14
C ARG A 119 -28.55 -2.20 -8.68
N GLY A 120 -28.12 -3.14 -7.84
CA GLY A 120 -28.16 -4.57 -8.14
C GLY A 120 -27.66 -5.39 -6.95
N GLY A 121 -28.18 -6.61 -6.80
CA GLY A 121 -27.50 -7.64 -6.02
C GLY A 121 -26.49 -8.36 -6.92
N PRO A 122 -25.38 -8.90 -6.38
CA PRO A 122 -24.49 -9.73 -7.20
C PRO A 122 -25.27 -10.95 -7.71
N SER A 123 -24.97 -11.40 -8.92
CA SER A 123 -25.59 -12.61 -9.52
C SER A 123 -25.14 -13.90 -8.83
N SER A 124 -24.14 -13.82 -7.96
CA SER A 124 -23.63 -14.92 -7.14
C SER A 124 -23.24 -14.41 -5.75
N GLN A 125 -23.27 -15.29 -4.75
CA GLN A 125 -22.78 -14.95 -3.42
C GLN A 125 -21.25 -14.98 -3.43
N SER A 126 -20.64 -13.93 -2.87
CA SER A 126 -19.19 -13.93 -2.63
C SER A 126 -18.85 -15.03 -1.63
N PRO A 127 -17.84 -15.88 -1.88
CA PRO A 127 -17.35 -16.83 -0.88
C PRO A 127 -16.55 -16.14 0.23
N TYR A 128 -16.32 -14.83 0.14
CA TYR A 128 -15.59 -14.04 1.12
C TYR A 128 -16.52 -13.46 2.19
N PRO A 129 -16.01 -13.22 3.42
CA PRO A 129 -16.77 -12.56 4.46
C PRO A 129 -17.33 -11.21 4.02
N ALA A 130 -18.46 -10.82 4.60
CA ALA A 130 -19.07 -9.51 4.32
C ALA A 130 -18.08 -8.37 4.60
N GLY A 131 -17.91 -7.46 3.62
CA GLY A 131 -17.00 -6.32 3.71
C GLY A 131 -15.54 -6.62 3.36
N TRP A 132 -15.20 -7.85 2.94
CA TRP A 132 -13.85 -8.20 2.50
C TRP A 132 -13.37 -7.34 1.31
N ASP A 133 -14.28 -6.96 0.42
CA ASP A 133 -14.07 -6.11 -0.75
C ASP A 133 -13.96 -4.61 -0.44
N ALA A 134 -14.13 -4.25 0.83
CA ALA A 134 -14.15 -2.88 1.33
C ALA A 134 -13.00 -2.60 2.33
N ILE A 135 -11.94 -3.42 2.34
CA ILE A 135 -10.86 -3.31 3.33
C ILE A 135 -10.03 -2.04 3.13
N GLU A 136 -9.89 -1.58 1.88
CA GLU A 136 -9.22 -0.30 1.56
C GLU A 136 -10.17 0.92 1.58
N ASP A 137 -11.41 0.78 2.03
CA ASP A 137 -12.33 1.91 2.20
C ASP A 137 -11.88 2.79 3.38
N TYR A 138 -11.43 4.01 3.07
CA TYR A 138 -10.87 4.94 4.05
C TYR A 138 -11.85 5.29 5.19
N GLU A 139 -13.15 5.39 4.91
CA GLU A 139 -14.18 5.78 5.89
C GLU A 139 -14.40 4.71 6.96
N ARG A 140 -14.05 3.45 6.70
CA ARG A 140 -14.16 2.40 7.72
C ARG A 140 -13.24 2.67 8.89
N TYR A 141 -12.07 3.25 8.62
CA TYR A 141 -11.07 3.57 9.63
C TYR A 141 -11.38 4.86 10.40
N THR A 142 -12.45 5.59 10.05
CA THR A 142 -12.97 6.72 10.84
C THR A 142 -14.30 6.41 11.52
N ALA A 143 -15.08 5.45 11.00
CA ALA A 143 -16.47 5.21 11.40
C ALA A 143 -16.73 3.90 12.17
N GLY A 144 -15.75 3.01 12.37
CA GLY A 144 -16.02 1.74 13.04
C GLY A 144 -14.85 0.77 13.16
N PRO A 145 -15.13 -0.50 13.53
CA PRO A 145 -14.09 -1.51 13.76
C PRO A 145 -13.37 -1.86 12.46
N VAL A 146 -12.05 -2.01 12.57
CA VAL A 146 -11.17 -2.44 11.48
C VAL A 146 -11.49 -3.89 11.11
N LEU A 147 -11.49 -4.19 9.81
CA LEU A 147 -11.57 -5.57 9.33
C LEU A 147 -10.16 -6.11 9.16
N ASP A 148 -9.83 -7.12 9.97
CA ASP A 148 -8.59 -7.88 9.87
C ASP A 148 -8.89 -9.24 9.25
N PRO A 149 -8.82 -9.37 7.90
CA PRO A 149 -9.10 -10.64 7.25
C PRO A 149 -8.01 -11.68 7.56
N GLU A 150 -8.40 -12.94 7.68
CA GLU A 150 -7.41 -14.03 7.73
C GLU A 150 -6.64 -14.19 6.42
N ASP A 151 -7.20 -13.74 5.29
CA ASP A 151 -6.56 -13.74 3.98
C ASP A 151 -6.88 -12.45 3.21
N TYR A 152 -5.88 -11.59 3.04
CA TYR A 152 -5.93 -10.44 2.14
C TYR A 152 -5.00 -10.69 0.94
N TYR A 153 -5.53 -11.22 -0.17
CA TYR A 153 -4.75 -11.58 -1.37
C TYR A 153 -3.49 -12.44 -1.09
N GLY A 154 -3.51 -13.27 -0.05
CA GLY A 154 -2.39 -14.09 0.40
C GLY A 154 -1.69 -13.57 1.66
N PHE A 155 -1.87 -12.31 2.03
CA PHE A 155 -1.34 -11.73 3.27
C PHE A 155 -2.17 -12.20 4.46
N GLY A 156 -1.50 -12.77 5.47
CA GLY A 156 -2.13 -13.16 6.73
C GLY A 156 -2.15 -12.03 7.77
N GLN A 157 -1.38 -10.96 7.54
CA GLN A 157 -1.39 -9.74 8.33
C GLN A 157 -1.35 -8.53 7.40
N ILE A 158 -2.12 -7.50 7.72
CA ILE A 158 -2.09 -6.21 7.03
C ILE A 158 -1.98 -5.07 8.03
N GLU A 159 -1.20 -4.05 7.67
CA GLU A 159 -1.14 -2.77 8.37
C GLU A 159 -1.15 -1.68 7.31
N LEU A 160 -2.36 -1.24 6.95
CA LEU A 160 -2.56 -0.35 5.82
C LEU A 160 -2.28 1.12 6.16
N SER A 161 -1.56 1.78 5.27
CA SER A 161 -1.52 3.24 5.15
C SER A 161 -2.29 3.63 3.90
N LEU A 162 -3.49 4.16 4.12
CA LEU A 162 -4.41 4.53 3.04
C LEU A 162 -4.40 6.03 2.80
N ASP A 163 -4.92 6.41 1.64
CA ASP A 163 -5.00 7.79 1.16
C ASP A 163 -3.61 8.44 0.95
N HIS A 164 -3.55 9.75 0.74
CA HIS A 164 -2.36 10.48 0.30
C HIS A 164 -2.09 11.71 1.16
N GLY A 165 -0.80 11.99 1.36
CA GLY A 165 -0.31 13.26 1.88
C GLY A 165 -0.91 13.63 3.24
N ALA A 166 -1.83 14.58 3.23
CA ALA A 166 -2.40 15.21 4.43
C ALA A 166 -3.66 14.52 4.97
N SER A 167 -4.18 13.53 4.25
CA SER A 167 -5.28 12.69 4.71
C SER A 167 -4.72 11.33 5.05
N VAL A 168 -4.54 11.06 6.34
CA VAL A 168 -4.07 9.78 6.85
C VAL A 168 -5.25 8.86 7.05
N ALA A 169 -5.24 7.68 6.44
CA ALA A 169 -6.26 6.65 6.65
C ALA A 169 -5.63 5.25 6.87
N GLY A 170 -6.48 4.25 7.10
CA GLY A 170 -6.05 2.87 7.35
C GLY A 170 -5.65 2.59 8.80
N HIS A 171 -4.93 1.50 9.00
CA HIS A 171 -4.40 1.08 10.31
C HIS A 171 -3.45 2.15 10.88
N HIS A 172 -2.73 2.86 10.00
CA HIS A 172 -1.86 3.97 10.41
C HIS A 172 -2.63 5.12 11.07
N LEU A 173 -3.85 5.45 10.62
CA LEU A 173 -4.69 6.46 11.28
C LEU A 173 -5.03 6.04 12.71
N GLN A 174 -5.49 4.80 12.89
CA GLN A 174 -5.85 4.25 14.20
C GLN A 174 -4.65 4.23 15.15
N TRP A 175 -3.49 3.83 14.66
CA TRP A 175 -2.24 3.90 15.42
C TRP A 175 -1.91 5.34 15.83
N ALA A 176 -1.99 6.31 14.92
CA ALA A 176 -1.68 7.70 15.20
C ALA A 176 -2.63 8.30 16.26
N LEU A 177 -3.93 7.99 16.18
CA LEU A 177 -4.92 8.39 17.20
C LEU A 177 -4.61 7.75 18.56
N ALA A 178 -4.22 6.48 18.59
CA ALA A 178 -3.82 5.79 19.82
C ALA A 178 -2.53 6.37 20.45
N GLN A 179 -1.67 7.03 19.66
CA GLN A 179 -0.52 7.78 20.17
C GLN A 179 -0.87 9.19 20.67
N GLY A 180 -2.15 9.59 20.64
CA GLY A 180 -2.61 10.93 21.03
C GLY A 180 -2.72 11.93 19.87
N GLY A 181 -2.65 11.46 18.63
CA GLY A 181 -2.88 12.29 17.44
C GLY A 181 -4.30 12.85 17.39
N ASP A 182 -4.45 14.04 16.82
CA ASP A 182 -5.73 14.73 16.65
C ASP A 182 -6.29 14.44 15.25
N LEU A 183 -7.47 13.82 15.17
CA LEU A 183 -8.14 13.47 13.92
C LEU A 183 -8.27 14.69 12.98
N SER A 184 -8.58 15.87 13.52
CA SER A 184 -8.75 17.11 12.74
C SER A 184 -7.45 17.64 12.13
N LYS A 185 -6.30 17.10 12.54
CA LYS A 185 -4.97 17.43 12.00
C LYS A 185 -4.38 16.30 11.15
N LEU A 186 -4.90 15.09 11.30
CA LEU A 186 -4.51 13.89 10.56
C LEU A 186 -5.32 13.69 9.28
N VAL A 187 -6.56 14.20 9.25
CA VAL A 187 -7.46 14.13 8.10
C VAL A 187 -7.87 15.55 7.76
N ILE A 188 -7.07 16.19 6.90
CA ILE A 188 -7.33 17.55 6.40
C ILE A 188 -7.42 17.55 4.88
N ASP A 189 -8.13 18.55 4.35
CA ASP A 189 -8.19 18.76 2.91
C ASP A 189 -6.79 18.98 2.35
N GLN A 190 -6.54 18.45 1.15
CA GLN A 190 -5.28 18.64 0.44
C GLN A 190 -5.21 20.06 -0.16
N ASP A 191 -4.98 21.04 0.70
CA ASP A 191 -4.73 22.42 0.32
C ASP A 191 -3.26 22.83 0.59
N ARG A 192 -2.96 24.13 0.45
CA ARG A 192 -1.60 24.66 0.64
C ARG A 192 -1.14 24.68 2.10
N ASP A 193 -2.08 24.70 3.04
CA ASP A 193 -1.84 24.79 4.47
C ASP A 193 -1.75 23.42 5.14
N ALA A 194 -2.00 22.36 4.37
CA ALA A 194 -1.83 20.97 4.74
C ALA A 194 -0.47 20.67 5.39
N GLN A 195 -0.42 19.73 6.35
CA GLN A 195 0.82 19.37 7.06
C GLN A 195 1.97 18.95 6.12
N GLY A 196 1.64 18.44 4.92
CA GLY A 196 2.55 18.23 3.80
C GLY A 196 3.23 19.49 3.24
N SER A 197 3.07 20.66 3.86
CA SER A 197 3.84 21.88 3.56
C SER A 197 4.74 22.31 4.73
N LYS A 198 4.61 21.69 5.92
CA LYS A 198 5.35 22.04 7.14
C LYS A 198 6.44 21.00 7.41
N ARG A 199 7.71 21.42 7.47
CA ARG A 199 8.85 20.50 7.64
C ARG A 199 9.17 20.29 9.12
N SER A 200 9.53 19.06 9.49
CA SER A 200 10.09 18.77 10.81
C SER A 200 11.37 19.58 11.03
N LYS A 201 11.57 20.04 12.28
CA LYS A 201 12.79 20.74 12.70
C LYS A 201 14.00 19.80 12.76
N HIS A 202 13.74 18.50 12.96
CA HIS A 202 14.77 17.48 13.11
C HIS A 202 15.08 16.79 11.78
N TRP A 203 14.07 16.65 10.92
CA TRP A 203 14.18 15.94 9.65
C TRP A 203 13.86 16.88 8.49
N ARG A 204 14.90 17.42 7.85
CA ARG A 204 14.78 18.42 6.76
C ARG A 204 13.96 17.95 5.55
N GLN A 205 13.70 16.65 5.44
CA GLN A 205 12.99 15.99 4.34
C GLN A 205 11.70 15.29 4.77
N ILE A 206 11.29 15.39 6.04
CA ILE A 206 10.06 14.78 6.55
C ILE A 206 9.14 15.90 7.03
N TYR A 207 7.86 15.81 6.65
CA TYR A 207 6.84 16.73 7.13
C TYR A 207 6.62 16.56 8.63
N GLN A 208 6.38 17.65 9.35
CA GLN A 208 6.15 17.59 10.79
C GLN A 208 4.89 16.76 11.07
N PRO A 209 5.00 15.59 11.73
CA PRO A 209 3.82 14.82 12.07
C PRO A 209 2.95 15.60 13.08
N PRO A 210 1.62 15.45 13.06
CA PRO A 210 0.70 16.15 13.97
C PRO A 210 0.65 15.53 15.38
N TYR A 211 1.71 14.82 15.78
CA TYR A 211 1.90 14.15 17.07
C TYR A 211 3.36 14.30 17.50
N ASP A 212 3.64 14.19 18.81
CA ASP A 212 4.99 14.38 19.34
C ASP A 212 5.96 13.32 18.79
N GLU A 213 7.10 13.79 18.27
CA GLU A 213 8.23 12.94 17.89
C GLU A 213 8.87 12.40 19.20
N ARG A 214 8.77 11.08 19.45
CA ARG A 214 9.49 10.43 20.56
C ARG A 214 10.94 10.14 20.21
#